data_AF-A0A834MBE0-F1
#
_entry.id   AF-A0A834MBE0-F1
#
_cell.length_a   1.000
_cell.length_b   1.000
_cell.length_c   1.000
_cell.angle_alpha   90.00
_cell.angle_beta   90.00
_cell.angle_gamma   90.00
#
_symmetry.space_group_name_H-M   'P 1'
#
loop_
_entity.id
_entity.type
_entity.pdbx_description
1 polymer ?
#
loop_
_entity_poly.entity_id
_entity_poly.type
_entity_poly.pdbx_seq_one_letter_code
_entity_poly.pdbx_strand_id
1 'polypeptide(L)'
;MNPFVKWPTTVKEFDWETLHAEIHRQAGFNGKAYIQRFAVWLVSCKPGTNEVVDRVELKGNIPTTEELYNIWAYCRHYMERGLEGLPVYPPRRQEITFRRSLFEYMRFLDPTEEGREVRQRMTAGDWAFNVPFIALTFWAWIPIGIGHYIAMRFAPEVKWPADIDAESRSA
;
A
#
# COMPACT_ATOMS: atom_id res chain seq x y z
N MET A 1 2.12 -0.85 22.01
CA MET A 1 3.33 -0.33 21.33
C MET A 1 3.31 1.18 21.47
N ASN A 2 4.36 1.84 21.99
CA ASN A 2 4.37 3.29 22.21
C ASN A 2 4.65 4.02 20.88
N PRO A 3 3.68 4.75 20.29
CA PRO A 3 3.86 5.36 18.98
C PRO A 3 4.81 6.57 18.97
N PHE A 4 5.22 7.08 20.14
CA PHE A 4 6.00 8.31 20.25
C PHE A 4 7.52 8.07 20.43
N VAL A 5 7.95 6.82 20.55
CA VAL A 5 9.39 6.48 20.64
C VAL A 5 9.97 6.39 19.23
N LYS A 6 11.20 6.86 19.04
CA LYS A 6 11.95 6.60 17.80
C LYS A 6 12.26 5.11 17.73
N TRP A 7 11.64 4.42 16.79
CA TRP A 7 11.90 3.01 16.53
C TRP A 7 13.21 2.87 15.76
N PRO A 8 14.08 1.90 16.12
CA PRO A 8 15.27 1.64 15.34
C PRO A 8 14.87 1.19 13.92
N THR A 9 15.49 1.80 12.92
CA THR A 9 15.34 1.39 11.52
C THR A 9 16.42 0.38 11.20
N THR A 10 16.03 -0.85 10.88
CA THR A 10 16.94 -1.92 10.44
C THR A 10 16.67 -2.22 8.99
N VAL A 11 17.70 -2.12 8.15
CA VAL A 11 17.65 -2.65 6.79
C VAL A 11 17.92 -4.15 6.85
N LYS A 12 17.10 -4.93 6.16
CA LYS A 12 17.32 -6.35 5.94
C LYS A 12 17.36 -6.60 4.44
N GLU A 13 18.35 -7.38 4.02
CA GLU A 13 18.51 -7.85 2.66
C GLU A 13 18.20 -9.35 2.63
N PHE A 14 17.46 -9.79 1.62
CA PHE A 14 17.07 -11.18 1.45
C PHE A 14 17.45 -11.65 0.05
N ASP A 15 18.08 -12.82 -0.04
CA ASP A 15 18.39 -13.45 -1.31
C ASP A 15 17.10 -13.97 -1.95
N TRP A 16 16.84 -13.54 -3.19
CA TRP A 16 15.67 -13.90 -3.97
C TRP A 16 15.53 -15.41 -4.18
N GLU A 17 16.64 -16.14 -4.36
CA GLU A 17 16.60 -17.60 -4.58
C GLU A 17 16.07 -18.37 -3.37
N THR A 18 16.21 -17.79 -2.18
CA THR A 18 15.78 -18.38 -0.91
C THR A 18 14.46 -17.81 -0.38
N LEU A 19 13.88 -16.85 -1.12
CA LEU A 19 12.70 -16.11 -0.69
C LEU A 19 11.43 -16.77 -1.23
N HIS A 20 10.53 -17.10 -0.33
CA HIS A 20 9.22 -17.66 -0.65
C HIS A 20 8.10 -16.74 -0.18
N ALA A 21 6.93 -16.85 -0.78
CA ALA A 21 5.72 -16.13 -0.35
C ALA A 21 4.70 -17.11 0.23
N GLU A 22 4.21 -16.80 1.44
CA GLU A 22 3.14 -17.55 2.12
C GLU A 22 1.91 -16.65 2.31
N ILE A 23 0.71 -17.19 2.07
CA ILE A 23 -0.54 -16.49 2.37
C ILE A 23 -1.07 -16.98 3.71
N HIS A 24 -1.13 -16.07 4.69
CA HIS A 24 -1.72 -16.32 5.99
C HIS A 24 -3.20 -15.93 5.98
N ARG A 25 -4.04 -16.78 6.58
CA ARG A 25 -5.45 -16.50 6.85
C ARG A 25 -5.65 -16.24 8.33
N GLN A 26 -6.11 -15.04 8.66
CA GLN A 26 -6.54 -14.65 10.00
C GLN A 26 -8.07 -14.58 10.03
N ALA A 27 -8.70 -15.40 10.86
CA ALA A 27 -10.15 -15.38 11.01
C ALA A 27 -10.53 -15.36 12.48
N GLY A 28 -11.50 -14.53 12.83
CA GLY A 28 -11.94 -14.34 14.22
C GLY A 28 -13.39 -13.94 14.30
N PHE A 29 -14.08 -14.44 15.33
CA PHE A 29 -15.43 -14.04 15.68
C PHE A 29 -15.38 -13.08 16.87
N ASN A 30 -15.86 -11.86 16.69
CA ASN A 30 -15.84 -10.83 17.75
C ASN A 30 -17.15 -10.76 18.57
N GLY A 31 -17.99 -11.80 18.49
CA GLY A 31 -19.30 -11.83 19.15
C GLY A 31 -20.46 -11.28 18.30
N LYS A 32 -20.18 -10.48 17.27
CA LYS A 32 -21.21 -9.88 16.39
C LYS A 32 -21.00 -10.20 14.91
N ALA A 33 -19.76 -10.32 14.47
CA ALA A 33 -19.40 -10.60 13.09
C ALA A 33 -18.24 -11.59 13.04
N TYR A 34 -18.29 -12.45 12.02
CA TYR A 34 -17.14 -13.25 11.62
C TYR A 34 -16.30 -12.43 10.66
N ILE A 35 -15.06 -12.13 11.03
CA ILE A 35 -14.13 -11.34 10.22
C ILE A 35 -13.02 -12.27 9.75
N GLN A 36 -12.80 -12.29 8.44
CA GLN A 36 -11.73 -13.01 7.78
C GLN A 36 -10.84 -12.03 7.02
N ARG A 37 -9.52 -12.15 7.22
CA ARG A 37 -8.48 -11.34 6.60
C ARG A 37 -7.35 -12.22 6.12
N PHE A 38 -6.67 -11.77 5.08
CA PHE A 38 -5.50 -12.42 4.52
C PHE A 38 -4.31 -11.48 4.50
N ALA A 39 -3.12 -12.07 4.55
CA ALA A 39 -1.86 -11.37 4.40
C ALA A 39 -0.87 -12.23 3.61
N VAL A 40 -0.04 -11.60 2.79
CA VAL A 40 1.12 -12.24 2.15
C VAL A 40 2.38 -11.91 2.94
N TRP A 41 3.09 -12.95 3.33
CA TRP A 41 4.33 -12.92 4.09
C TRP A 41 5.47 -13.40 3.20
N LEU A 42 6.57 -12.66 3.20
CA LEU A 42 7.84 -13.07 2.65
C LEU A 42 8.56 -13.92 3.69
N VAL A 43 9.01 -15.09 3.28
CA VAL A 43 9.62 -16.10 4.13
C VAL A 43 10.99 -16.41 3.56
N SER A 44 12.04 -16.00 4.28
CA SER A 44 13.42 -16.31 3.89
C SER A 44 13.84 -17.62 4.55
N CYS A 45 14.28 -18.57 3.73
CA CYS A 45 14.76 -19.88 4.17
C CYS A 45 16.29 -19.96 4.09
N LYS A 46 16.90 -20.90 4.81
CA LYS A 46 18.32 -21.21 4.58
C LYS A 46 18.50 -21.84 3.19
N PRO A 47 19.57 -21.52 2.45
CA PRO A 47 19.84 -22.10 1.14
C PRO A 47 19.77 -23.64 1.16
N GLY A 48 19.02 -24.23 0.23
CA GLY A 48 18.88 -25.68 0.09
C GLY A 48 18.06 -26.39 1.18
N THR A 49 17.41 -25.66 2.09
CA THR A 49 16.51 -26.24 3.09
C THR A 49 15.20 -25.43 3.22
N ASN A 50 14.18 -26.01 3.84
CA ASN A 50 12.93 -25.30 4.18
C ASN A 50 12.96 -24.70 5.60
N GLU A 51 14.15 -24.54 6.18
CA GLU A 51 14.28 -23.95 7.51
C GLU A 51 14.13 -22.42 7.41
N VAL A 52 13.06 -21.89 8.00
CA VAL A 52 12.74 -20.46 7.96
C VAL A 52 13.65 -19.67 8.90
N VAL A 53 14.37 -18.69 8.34
CA VAL A 53 15.25 -17.77 9.06
C VAL A 53 14.48 -16.53 9.51
N ASP A 54 13.65 -15.97 8.63
CA ASP A 54 12.92 -14.74 8.91
C ASP A 54 11.59 -14.66 8.16
N ARG A 55 10.67 -13.82 8.66
CA ARG A 55 9.39 -13.54 8.04
C ARG A 55 9.08 -12.05 8.06
N VAL A 56 8.68 -11.50 6.92
CA VAL A 56 8.29 -10.09 6.78
C VAL A 56 6.92 -10.01 6.11
N GLU A 57 5.97 -9.30 6.71
CA GLU A 57 4.68 -9.05 6.07
C GLU A 57 4.86 -8.05 4.92
N LEU A 58 4.50 -8.46 3.70
CA LEU A 58 4.54 -7.58 2.54
C LEU A 58 3.23 -6.80 2.39
N LYS A 59 2.10 -7.46 2.57
CA LYS A 59 0.77 -6.83 2.54
C LYS A 59 -0.21 -7.64 3.37
N GLY A 60 -0.95 -6.98 4.26
CA GLY A 60 -1.96 -7.62 5.10
C GLY A 60 -3.30 -6.91 5.16
N ASN A 61 -4.19 -7.48 5.97
CA ASN A 61 -5.54 -6.98 6.27
C ASN A 61 -6.49 -6.90 5.06
N ILE A 62 -6.30 -7.76 4.06
CA ILE A 62 -7.10 -7.78 2.83
C ILE A 62 -8.25 -8.80 2.97
N PRO A 63 -9.48 -8.47 2.52
CA PRO A 63 -10.63 -9.38 2.66
C PRO A 63 -10.56 -10.60 1.72
N THR A 64 -9.87 -10.48 0.58
CA THR A 64 -9.74 -11.52 -0.44
C THR A 64 -8.27 -11.80 -0.76
N THR A 65 -7.99 -12.91 -1.44
CA THR A 65 -6.63 -13.32 -1.80
C THR A 65 -6.16 -12.82 -3.16
N GLU A 66 -7.06 -12.36 -4.03
CA GLU A 66 -6.74 -11.95 -5.41
C GLU A 66 -5.70 -10.83 -5.46
N GLU A 67 -5.87 -9.77 -4.65
CA GLU A 67 -4.90 -8.68 -4.56
C GLU A 67 -3.53 -9.17 -4.10
N LEU A 68 -3.49 -10.15 -3.17
CA LEU A 68 -2.25 -10.72 -2.67
C LEU A 68 -1.50 -11.52 -3.74
N TYR A 69 -2.23 -12.28 -4.57
CA TYR A 69 -1.65 -12.97 -5.71
C TYR A 69 -1.10 -12.00 -6.75
N ASN A 70 -1.84 -10.93 -7.05
CA ASN A 70 -1.39 -9.90 -8.00
C ASN A 70 -0.14 -9.18 -7.52
N ILE A 71 -0.06 -8.84 -6.22
CA ILE A 71 1.13 -8.23 -5.62
C ILE A 71 2.34 -9.17 -5.74
N TRP A 72 2.17 -10.45 -5.39
CA TRP A 72 3.28 -11.39 -5.49
C TRP A 72 3.71 -11.66 -6.94
N ALA A 73 2.75 -11.76 -7.87
CA ALA A 73 3.05 -11.89 -9.30
C ALA A 73 3.82 -10.69 -9.84
N TYR A 74 3.46 -9.47 -9.41
CA TYR A 74 4.19 -8.25 -9.75
C TYR A 74 5.64 -8.31 -9.26
N CYS A 75 5.86 -8.67 -7.98
CA CYS A 75 7.21 -8.81 -7.43
C CYS A 75 8.03 -9.85 -8.21
N ARG A 76 7.46 -11.02 -8.51
CA ARG A 76 8.16 -12.05 -9.29
C ARG A 76 8.53 -11.57 -10.69
N HIS A 77 7.61 -10.93 -11.41
CA HIS A 77 7.89 -10.41 -12.75
C HIS A 77 8.99 -9.35 -12.74
N TYR A 78 9.01 -8.47 -11.74
CA TYR A 78 10.10 -7.50 -11.57
C TYR A 78 11.44 -8.20 -11.35
N MET A 79 11.50 -9.18 -10.46
CA MET A 79 12.76 -9.86 -10.13
C MET A 79 13.27 -10.76 -11.27
N GLU A 80 12.37 -11.34 -12.07
CA GLU A 80 12.73 -12.21 -13.19
C GLU A 80 13.10 -11.45 -14.48
N ARG A 81 12.48 -10.29 -14.73
CA ARG A 81 12.54 -9.59 -16.02
C ARG A 81 12.89 -8.10 -15.92
N GLY A 82 13.18 -7.61 -14.72
CA GLY A 82 13.40 -6.20 -14.46
C GLY A 82 12.17 -5.34 -14.78
N LEU A 83 12.42 -4.08 -15.10
CA LEU A 83 11.37 -3.10 -15.43
C LEU A 83 10.64 -3.41 -16.75
N GLU A 84 11.28 -4.11 -17.69
CA GLU A 84 10.69 -4.44 -19.00
C GLU A 84 9.50 -5.40 -18.88
N GLY A 85 9.50 -6.26 -17.86
CA GLY A 85 8.43 -7.22 -17.62
C GLY A 85 7.19 -6.64 -16.93
N LEU A 86 7.21 -5.36 -16.54
CA LEU A 86 6.16 -4.74 -15.75
C LEU A 86 5.23 -3.86 -16.59
N PRO A 87 3.94 -3.77 -16.22
CA PRO A 87 3.05 -2.77 -16.79
C PRO A 87 3.57 -1.35 -16.46
N VAL A 88 3.59 -0.48 -17.46
CA VAL A 88 3.98 0.92 -17.29
C VAL A 88 2.90 1.64 -16.50
N TYR A 89 3.23 2.04 -15.27
CA TYR A 89 2.38 2.90 -14.46
C TYR A 89 2.91 4.34 -14.47
N PRO A 90 2.03 5.35 -14.50
CA PRO A 90 2.47 6.72 -14.28
C PRO A 90 3.10 6.81 -12.88
N PRO A 91 4.23 7.52 -12.71
CA PRO A 91 4.88 7.65 -11.42
C PRO A 91 3.88 8.20 -10.39
N ARG A 92 3.91 7.62 -9.18
CA ARG A 92 3.09 8.10 -8.08
C ARG A 92 3.49 9.55 -7.80
N ARG A 93 2.57 10.47 -8.07
CA ARG A 93 2.73 11.89 -7.75
C ARG A 93 2.80 12.04 -6.22
N GLN A 94 3.96 12.36 -5.67
CA GLN A 94 4.19 12.46 -4.21
C GLN A 94 3.93 13.86 -3.63
N GLU A 95 3.60 14.84 -4.48
CA GLU A 95 3.41 16.22 -4.07
C GLU A 95 2.33 16.37 -2.98
N ILE A 96 2.71 17.05 -1.90
CA ILE A 96 1.85 17.39 -0.78
C ILE A 96 1.27 18.78 -1.05
N THR A 97 0.01 18.83 -1.51
CA THR A 97 -0.73 20.08 -1.70
C THR A 97 -2.01 20.05 -0.90
N PHE A 98 -2.47 21.23 -0.47
CA PHE A 98 -3.72 21.36 0.26
C PHE A 98 -4.89 20.72 -0.50
N ARG A 99 -4.98 20.95 -1.82
CA ARG A 99 -6.01 20.36 -2.68
C ARG A 99 -6.02 18.83 -2.60
N ARG A 100 -4.86 18.19 -2.82
CA ARG A 100 -4.76 16.73 -2.84
C ARG A 100 -5.07 16.13 -1.48
N SER A 101 -4.61 16.76 -0.41
CA SER A 101 -4.95 16.34 0.94
C SER A 101 -6.44 16.53 1.27
N LEU A 102 -7.05 17.63 0.84
CA LEU A 102 -8.48 17.91 1.03
C LEU A 102 -9.36 16.87 0.32
N PHE A 103 -8.99 16.49 -0.90
CA PHE A 103 -9.73 15.50 -1.68
C PHE A 103 -9.21 14.06 -1.54
N GLU A 104 -8.28 13.75 -0.64
CA GLU A 104 -7.62 12.42 -0.57
C GLU A 104 -8.64 11.28 -0.50
N TYR A 105 -9.68 11.45 0.33
CA TYR A 105 -10.74 10.47 0.53
C TYR A 105 -11.95 10.63 -0.41
N MET A 106 -11.94 11.67 -1.24
CA MET A 106 -13.01 11.99 -2.19
C MET A 106 -12.41 12.42 -3.53
N ARG A 107 -11.41 11.67 -4.03
CA ARG A 107 -10.65 12.06 -5.24
C ARG A 107 -11.55 12.29 -6.44
N PHE A 108 -12.67 11.60 -6.52
CA PHE A 108 -13.67 11.78 -7.59
C PHE A 108 -14.35 13.15 -7.57
N LEU A 109 -14.21 13.96 -6.51
CA LEU A 109 -14.65 15.36 -6.44
C LEU A 109 -13.54 16.36 -6.80
N ASP A 110 -12.29 15.92 -6.96
CA ASP A 110 -11.20 16.80 -7.36
C ASP A 110 -11.52 17.41 -8.76
N PRO A 111 -11.55 18.74 -8.91
CA PRO A 111 -11.90 19.39 -10.19
C PRO A 111 -10.83 19.20 -11.27
N THR A 112 -9.63 18.75 -10.89
CA THR A 112 -8.49 18.59 -11.81
C THR A 112 -8.54 17.28 -12.60
N GLU A 113 -7.51 17.06 -13.41
CA GLU A 113 -7.34 15.85 -14.20
C GLU A 113 -7.30 14.58 -13.35
N GLU A 114 -6.76 14.65 -12.14
CA GLU A 114 -6.73 13.52 -11.21
C GLU A 114 -8.13 13.04 -10.85
N GLY A 115 -9.03 13.98 -10.58
CA GLY A 115 -10.42 13.62 -10.34
C GLY A 115 -11.10 13.10 -11.60
N ARG A 116 -10.72 13.56 -12.80
CA ARG A 116 -11.26 13.02 -14.05
C ARG A 116 -10.84 11.57 -14.27
N GLU A 117 -9.56 11.24 -14.06
CA GLU A 117 -9.05 9.88 -14.16
C GLU A 117 -9.79 8.94 -13.21
N VAL A 118 -10.07 9.38 -11.97
CA VAL A 118 -10.84 8.59 -11.00
C VAL A 118 -12.29 8.42 -11.46
N ARG A 119 -12.96 9.52 -11.86
CA ARG A 119 -14.35 9.47 -12.36
C ARG A 119 -14.52 8.56 -13.57
N GLN A 120 -13.52 8.47 -14.46
CA GLN A 120 -13.53 7.57 -15.62
C GLN A 120 -13.47 6.10 -15.25
N ARG A 121 -12.91 5.74 -14.08
CA ARG A 121 -12.81 4.36 -13.59
C ARG A 121 -14.01 3.95 -12.73
N MET A 122 -14.83 4.91 -12.31
CA MET A 122 -15.98 4.63 -11.45
C MET A 122 -17.11 3.95 -12.20
N THR A 123 -17.61 2.86 -11.65
CA THR A 123 -18.80 2.18 -12.14
C THR A 123 -20.07 2.91 -11.67
N ALA A 124 -21.21 2.60 -12.28
CA ALA A 124 -22.50 3.16 -11.86
C ALA A 124 -22.83 2.84 -10.38
N GLY A 125 -22.42 1.67 -9.89
CA GLY A 125 -22.56 1.28 -8.50
C GLY A 125 -21.72 2.14 -7.56
N ASP A 126 -20.48 2.45 -7.95
CA ASP A 126 -19.62 3.35 -7.18
C ASP A 126 -20.26 4.74 -7.07
N TRP A 127 -20.81 5.27 -8.16
CA TRP A 127 -21.50 6.56 -8.12
C TRP A 127 -22.74 6.53 -7.21
N ALA A 128 -23.57 5.51 -7.33
CA ALA A 128 -24.78 5.36 -6.54
C ALA A 128 -24.50 5.24 -5.03
N PHE A 129 -23.37 4.67 -4.65
CA PHE A 129 -22.94 4.59 -3.25
C PHE A 129 -22.25 5.86 -2.76
N ASN A 130 -21.26 6.35 -3.51
CA ASN A 130 -20.38 7.42 -3.05
C ASN A 130 -21.09 8.78 -3.00
N VAL A 131 -22.00 9.09 -3.93
CA VAL A 131 -22.67 10.40 -3.95
C VAL A 131 -23.57 10.63 -2.73
N PRO A 132 -24.51 9.73 -2.38
CA PRO A 132 -25.31 9.90 -1.16
C PRO A 132 -24.44 9.90 0.09
N PHE A 133 -23.43 9.03 0.15
CA PHE A 133 -22.53 8.93 1.30
C PHE A 133 -21.77 10.24 1.53
N ILE A 134 -21.19 10.83 0.49
CA ILE A 134 -20.52 12.12 0.62
C ILE A 134 -21.52 13.23 0.94
N ALA A 135 -22.69 13.29 0.30
CA ALA A 135 -23.69 14.30 0.61
C ALA A 135 -24.08 14.32 2.10
N LEU A 136 -24.15 13.15 2.74
CA LEU A 136 -24.45 13.02 4.17
C LEU A 136 -23.25 13.34 5.08
N THR A 137 -22.02 13.16 4.60
CA THR A 137 -20.81 13.18 5.43
C THR A 137 -19.78 14.25 5.04
N PHE A 138 -20.06 15.11 4.06
CA PHE A 138 -19.09 16.07 3.49
C PHE A 138 -18.43 16.97 4.55
N TRP A 139 -19.18 17.37 5.58
CA TRP A 139 -18.69 18.20 6.68
C TRP A 139 -17.63 17.49 7.53
N ALA A 140 -17.63 16.16 7.60
CA ALA A 140 -16.63 15.39 8.34
C ALA A 140 -15.34 15.24 7.52
N TRP A 141 -15.46 15.17 6.19
CA TRP A 141 -14.32 15.01 5.30
C TRP A 141 -13.44 16.26 5.20
N ILE A 142 -14.01 17.46 5.34
CA ILE A 142 -13.24 18.72 5.29
C ILE A 142 -12.20 18.78 6.43
N PRO A 143 -12.56 18.62 7.73
CA PRO A 143 -11.59 18.53 8.82
C PRO A 143 -10.58 17.40 8.64
N ILE A 144 -11.01 16.23 8.16
CA ILE A 144 -10.12 15.09 7.90
C ILE A 144 -9.07 15.46 6.83
N GLY A 145 -9.48 16.09 5.74
CA GLY A 145 -8.57 16.52 4.68
C GLY A 145 -7.59 17.60 5.12
N ILE A 146 -8.04 18.57 5.92
CA ILE A 146 -7.16 19.57 6.54
C ILE A 146 -6.16 18.91 7.49
N GLY A 147 -6.64 18.00 8.35
CA GLY A 147 -5.79 17.23 9.27
C GLY A 147 -4.75 16.40 8.53
N HIS A 148 -5.15 15.74 7.44
CA HIS A 148 -4.23 15.00 6.58
C HIS A 148 -3.17 15.91 5.94
N TYR A 149 -3.54 17.11 5.48
CA TYR A 149 -2.58 18.07 4.95
C TYR A 149 -1.52 18.45 5.99
N ILE A 150 -1.96 18.79 7.20
CA ILE A 150 -1.08 19.13 8.32
C ILE A 150 -0.16 17.95 8.63
N ALA A 151 -0.73 16.75 8.79
CA ALA A 151 0.03 15.55 9.09
C ALA A 151 1.11 15.26 8.03
N MET A 152 0.77 15.34 6.74
CA MET A 152 1.72 15.11 5.65
C MET A 152 2.83 16.16 5.60
N ARG A 153 2.55 17.41 5.96
CA ARG A 153 3.58 18.48 6.02
C ARG A 153 4.58 18.27 7.15
N PHE A 154 4.19 17.59 8.22
CA PHE A 154 5.08 17.24 9.34
C PHE A 154 5.68 15.83 9.22
N ALA A 155 5.16 15.00 8.32
CA ALA A 155 5.68 13.67 8.10
C ALA A 155 7.11 13.77 7.55
N PRO A 156 8.09 13.08 8.18
CA PRO A 156 9.43 13.04 7.63
C PRO A 156 9.42 12.33 6.28
N GLU A 157 10.11 12.91 5.30
CA GLU A 157 10.32 12.23 4.03
C GLU A 157 11.11 10.94 4.26
N VAL A 158 10.66 9.85 3.63
CA VAL A 158 11.37 8.57 3.65
C VAL A 158 12.66 8.76 2.86
N LYS A 159 13.79 8.65 3.55
CA LYS A 159 15.12 8.66 2.93
C LYS A 159 15.72 7.28 3.04
N TRP A 160 15.98 6.68 1.89
CA TRP A 160 16.77 5.45 1.82
C TRP A 160 18.25 5.77 2.09
N PRO A 161 19.02 4.84 2.69
CA PRO A 161 20.47 4.93 2.71
C PRO A 161 21.03 5.13 1.30
N ALA A 162 22.02 6.02 1.15
CA ALA A 162 22.48 6.48 -0.17
C ALA A 162 23.13 5.37 -1.00
N ASP A 163 23.79 4.43 -0.33
CA ASP A 163 24.35 3.20 -0.87
C ASP A 163 23.27 2.32 -1.51
N ILE A 164 22.17 2.06 -0.79
CA ILE A 164 21.06 1.23 -1.27
C ILE A 164 20.30 1.91 -2.42
N ASP A 165 20.05 3.23 -2.30
CA ASP A 165 19.37 3.99 -3.35
C ASP A 165 20.20 3.99 -4.65
N ALA A 166 21.52 4.11 -4.55
CA ALA A 166 22.42 4.05 -5.72
C ALA A 166 22.41 2.66 -6.38
N GLU A 167 22.52 1.58 -5.59
CA GLU A 167 22.47 0.21 -6.08
C GLU A 167 21.15 -0.09 -6.80
N SER A 168 20.02 0.28 -6.18
CA SER A 168 18.67 0.03 -6.73
C SER A 168 18.41 0.71 -8.09
N ARG A 169 19.14 1.77 -8.42
CA ARG A 169 19.01 2.53 -9.67
C ARG A 169 20.02 2.14 -10.75
N SER A 170 20.98 1.30 -10.40
CA SER A 170 22.08 0.88 -11.28
C SER A 170 21.87 -0.49 -11.92
N ALA A 171 20.87 -1.26 -11.45
CA ALA A 171 20.50 -2.58 -11.94
C ALA A 171 19.43 -2.53 -13.05
#